data_AF-A0A1V5Z4Y3-F1
#
_entry.id   AF-A0A1V5Z4Y3-F1
#
_cell.length_a   1.000
_cell.length_b   1.000
_cell.length_c   1.000
_cell.angle_alpha   90.00
_cell.angle_beta   90.00
_cell.angle_gamma   90.00
#
_symmetry.space_group_name_H-M   'P 1'
#
loop_
_entity.id
_entity.type
_entity.pdbx_description
1 polymer ?
#
loop_
_entity_poly.entity_id
_entity_poly.type
_entity_poly.pdbx_seq_one_letter_code
_entity_poly.pdbx_strand_id
1 'polypeptide(L)'
;MRKPARASFEAFLQFFEEESRLAGKEQYVVPYLISAFPGCTDSDMRELAQWLQQRNWRPRQVQCFIPTPGTVAAAMFYAGIDTEEKPIFVARTDQERLRQHRILAPPSRESNT
;
A
#
# COMPACT_ATOMS: atom_id res chain seq x y z
N MET A 1 -7.31 1.79 12.34
CA MET A 1 -7.01 1.24 10.98
C MET A 1 -7.71 -0.11 10.79
N ARG A 2 -8.68 -0.23 9.87
CA ARG A 2 -9.43 -1.50 9.62
C ARG A 2 -8.82 -2.36 8.49
N LYS A 3 -7.51 -2.27 8.28
CA LYS A 3 -6.86 -3.07 7.24
C LYS A 3 -6.91 -4.54 7.66
N PRO A 4 -7.40 -5.48 6.82
CA PRO A 4 -7.34 -6.89 7.15
C PRO A 4 -5.90 -7.32 7.37
N ALA A 5 -5.69 -8.32 8.23
CA ALA A 5 -4.37 -8.85 8.49
C ALA A 5 -3.72 -9.32 7.19
N ARG A 6 -2.39 -9.22 7.12
CA ARG A 6 -1.61 -9.68 5.96
C ARG A 6 -1.90 -11.15 5.61
N ALA A 7 -2.16 -11.97 6.63
CA ALA A 7 -2.59 -13.36 6.48
C ALA A 7 -3.86 -13.52 5.61
N SER A 8 -4.83 -12.60 5.71
CA SER A 8 -6.04 -12.63 4.88
C SER A 8 -5.72 -12.40 3.41
N PHE A 9 -4.76 -11.51 3.10
CA PHE A 9 -4.32 -11.30 1.72
C PHE A 9 -3.55 -12.51 1.20
N GLU A 10 -2.66 -13.10 2.01
CA GLU A 10 -1.92 -14.31 1.62
C GLU A 10 -2.86 -15.50 1.37
N ALA A 11 -3.90 -15.68 2.19
CA ALA A 11 -4.94 -16.68 1.96
C ALA A 11 -5.70 -16.44 0.66
N PHE A 12 -6.03 -15.18 0.34
CA PHE A 12 -6.63 -14.84 -0.95
C PHE A 12 -5.73 -15.20 -2.13
N LEU A 13 -4.42 -14.98 -2.04
CA LEU A 13 -3.49 -15.33 -3.13
C LEU A 13 -3.44 -16.83 -3.38
N GLN A 14 -3.41 -17.64 -2.32
CA GLN A 14 -3.45 -19.10 -2.42
C GLN A 14 -4.75 -19.58 -3.06
N PHE A 15 -5.89 -19.06 -2.59
CA PHE A 15 -7.20 -19.37 -3.15
C PHE A 15 -7.29 -18.99 -4.63
N PHE A 16 -6.84 -17.78 -4.99
CA PHE A 16 -6.86 -17.31 -6.38
C PHE A 16 -6.02 -18.18 -7.30
N GLU A 17 -4.82 -18.59 -6.87
CA GLU A 17 -3.94 -19.48 -7.64
C GLU A 17 -4.59 -20.87 -7.85
N GLU A 18 -5.19 -21.44 -6.81
CA GLU A 18 -5.88 -22.72 -6.89
C GLU A 18 -7.06 -22.68 -7.88
N GLU A 19 -7.94 -21.69 -7.74
CA GLU A 19 -9.09 -21.52 -8.63
C GLU A 19 -8.68 -21.23 -10.08
N SER A 20 -7.62 -20.44 -10.30
CA SER A 20 -7.09 -20.16 -11.64
C SER A 20 -6.59 -21.45 -12.31
N ARG A 21 -5.89 -22.29 -11.55
CA ARG A 21 -5.42 -23.60 -12.01
C ARG A 21 -6.58 -24.55 -12.32
N LEU A 22 -7.61 -24.60 -11.47
CA LEU A 22 -8.82 -25.41 -11.70
C LEU A 22 -9.59 -24.95 -12.93
N ALA A 23 -9.66 -23.65 -13.18
CA ALA A 23 -10.28 -23.09 -14.37
C ALA A 23 -9.44 -23.24 -15.65
N GLY A 24 -8.20 -23.74 -15.54
CA GLY A 24 -7.27 -23.87 -16.67
C GLY A 24 -6.85 -22.52 -17.27
N LYS A 25 -6.83 -21.45 -16.45
CA LYS A 25 -6.52 -20.09 -16.91
C LYS A 25 -5.20 -19.60 -16.35
N GLU A 26 -4.45 -18.92 -17.19
CA GLU A 26 -3.28 -18.16 -16.78
C GLU A 26 -3.72 -16.76 -16.30
N GLN A 27 -3.83 -16.58 -14.98
CA GLN A 27 -4.31 -15.34 -14.37
C GLN A 27 -3.31 -14.85 -13.32
N TYR A 28 -3.25 -13.53 -13.16
CA TYR A 28 -2.27 -12.88 -12.28
C TYR A 28 -2.93 -11.80 -11.42
N VAL A 29 -2.50 -11.70 -10.17
CA VAL A 29 -2.89 -10.61 -9.28
C VAL A 29 -1.98 -9.41 -9.53
N VAL A 30 -2.58 -8.28 -9.90
CA VAL A 30 -1.87 -7.00 -10.04
C VAL A 30 -2.31 -6.09 -8.90
N PRO A 31 -1.47 -5.88 -7.86
CA PRO A 31 -1.86 -5.08 -6.71
C PRO A 31 -1.81 -3.57 -7.03
N TYR A 32 -2.84 -2.86 -6.59
CA TYR A 32 -2.87 -1.41 -6.49
C TYR A 32 -2.53 -0.99 -5.06
N LEU A 33 -1.49 -0.18 -4.88
CA LEU A 33 -0.97 0.21 -3.58
C LEU A 33 -1.16 1.71 -3.33
N ILE A 34 -1.46 2.05 -2.08
CA ILE A 34 -1.56 3.44 -1.62
C ILE A 34 -0.45 3.73 -0.61
N SER A 35 0.37 4.74 -0.88
CA SER A 35 1.40 5.24 0.05
C SER A 35 0.90 6.45 0.83
N ALA A 36 1.53 6.79 1.96
CA ALA A 36 1.18 7.96 2.78
C ALA A 36 -0.28 8.00 3.28
N PHE A 37 -0.90 6.83 3.44
CA PHE A 37 -2.22 6.71 4.03
C PHE A 37 -2.18 7.16 5.52
N PRO A 38 -3.22 7.83 6.06
CA PRO A 38 -3.25 8.24 7.47
C PRO A 38 -3.07 7.05 8.42
N GLY A 39 -2.08 7.15 9.31
CA GLY A 39 -1.67 6.07 10.21
C GLY A 39 -0.55 5.17 9.67
N CYS A 40 -0.12 5.33 8.42
CA CYS A 40 1.06 4.65 7.89
C CYS A 40 2.33 5.47 8.14
N THR A 41 3.37 4.77 8.60
CA THR A 41 4.71 5.27 8.83
C THR A 41 5.68 4.75 7.76
N ASP A 42 6.92 5.26 7.78
CA ASP A 42 8.00 4.73 6.95
C ASP A 42 8.29 3.25 7.23
N SER A 43 8.11 2.80 8.48
CA SER A 43 8.32 1.40 8.85
C SER A 43 7.34 0.50 8.12
N ASP A 44 6.06 0.89 8.08
CA ASP A 44 5.02 0.14 7.37
C ASP A 44 5.30 0.06 5.87
N MET A 45 5.78 1.16 5.27
CA MET A 45 6.18 1.18 3.85
C MET A 45 7.36 0.25 3.59
N ARG A 46 8.35 0.19 4.49
CA ARG A 46 9.51 -0.71 4.34
C ARG A 46 9.11 -2.18 4.51
N GLU A 47 8.25 -2.49 5.47
CA GLU A 47 7.73 -3.85 5.65
C GLU A 47 7.00 -4.32 4.39
N LEU A 48 6.14 -3.46 3.83
CA LEU A 48 5.45 -3.75 2.57
C LEU A 48 6.44 -3.91 1.40
N ALA A 49 7.45 -3.04 1.28
CA ALA A 49 8.47 -3.14 0.23
C ALA A 49 9.24 -4.46 0.31
N GLN A 50 9.63 -4.89 1.52
CA GLN A 50 10.30 -6.17 1.74
C GLN A 50 9.41 -7.35 1.38
N TRP A 51 8.13 -7.30 1.76
CA TRP A 51 7.17 -8.34 1.41
C TRP A 51 6.97 -8.51 -0.09
N LEU A 52 6.88 -7.40 -0.82
CA LEU A 52 6.78 -7.39 -2.28
C LEU A 52 8.06 -7.95 -2.93
N GLN A 53 9.23 -7.56 -2.41
CA GLN A 53 10.52 -8.04 -2.89
C GLN A 53 10.65 -9.56 -2.74
N GLN A 54 10.25 -10.12 -1.60
CA GLN A 54 10.28 -11.58 -1.36
C GLN A 54 9.40 -12.37 -2.34
N ARG A 55 8.41 -11.72 -2.96
CA ARG A 55 7.51 -12.31 -3.96
C ARG A 55 7.89 -11.97 -5.40
N ASN A 56 9.05 -11.31 -5.60
CA ASN A 56 9.45 -10.77 -6.89
C ASN A 56 8.40 -9.83 -7.53
N TRP A 57 7.55 -9.20 -6.72
CA TRP A 57 6.53 -8.27 -7.20
C TRP A 57 7.11 -6.88 -7.33
N ARG A 58 6.93 -6.29 -8.52
CA ARG A 58 7.27 -4.90 -8.79
C ARG A 58 5.97 -4.12 -9.01
N PRO A 59 5.41 -3.46 -7.98
CA PRO A 59 4.17 -2.73 -8.15
C PRO A 59 4.35 -1.60 -9.16
N ARG A 60 3.57 -1.63 -10.24
CA ARG A 60 3.53 -0.52 -11.21
C ARG A 60 2.52 0.56 -10.83
N GLN A 61 1.56 0.19 -9.98
CA GLN A 61 0.45 1.06 -9.58
C GLN A 61 0.58 1.38 -8.09
N VAL A 62 1.38 2.41 -7.81
CA VAL A 62 1.47 3.01 -6.48
C VAL A 62 0.94 4.43 -6.58
N GLN A 63 -0.08 4.76 -5.80
CA GLN A 63 -0.62 6.12 -5.72
C GLN A 63 -0.34 6.69 -4.32
N CYS A 64 0.11 7.93 -4.27
CA CYS A 64 0.15 8.64 -2.99
C CYS A 64 -1.27 9.00 -2.56
N PHE A 65 -1.60 8.78 -1.29
CA PHE A 65 -2.90 9.12 -0.73
C PHE A 65 -3.27 10.58 -1.02
N ILE A 66 -4.51 10.78 -1.44
CA ILE A 66 -5.16 12.08 -1.66
C ILE A 66 -6.40 12.09 -0.76
N PRO A 67 -6.60 13.12 0.07
CA PRO A 67 -7.76 13.20 0.96
C PRO A 67 -9.03 13.49 0.17
N THR A 68 -9.68 12.44 -0.34
CA THR A 68 -10.95 12.54 -1.08
C THR A 68 -12.09 12.92 -0.14
N PRO A 69 -12.84 14.01 -0.40
CA PRO A 69 -13.98 14.41 0.41
C PRO A 69 -15.01 13.29 0.62
N GLY A 70 -15.65 13.26 1.80
CA GLY A 70 -16.64 12.24 2.14
C GLY A 70 -16.07 10.87 2.53
N THR A 71 -14.75 10.71 2.60
CA THR A 71 -14.11 9.47 3.06
C THR A 71 -13.66 9.55 4.52
N VAL A 72 -13.74 8.43 5.23
CA VAL A 72 -13.21 8.31 6.61
C VAL A 72 -11.70 8.61 6.63
N ALA A 73 -10.96 8.18 5.61
CA ALA A 73 -9.53 8.45 5.50
C ALA A 73 -9.23 9.96 5.41
N ALA A 74 -10.05 10.74 4.70
CA ALA A 74 -9.90 12.20 4.69
C ALA A 74 -10.18 12.80 6.08
N ALA A 75 -11.22 12.32 6.79
CA ALA A 75 -11.47 12.76 8.16
C ALA A 75 -10.28 12.44 9.09
N MET A 76 -9.73 11.22 9.02
CA MET A 76 -8.53 10.82 9.75
C MET A 76 -7.32 11.71 9.40
N PHE A 77 -7.12 12.02 8.12
CA PHE A 77 -6.03 12.88 7.65
C PHE A 77 -6.10 14.28 8.27
N TYR A 78 -7.28 14.90 8.30
CA TYR A 78 -7.44 16.23 8.88
C TYR A 78 -7.39 16.19 10.41
N ALA A 79 -8.10 15.25 11.05
CA ALA A 79 -8.21 15.16 12.49
C ALA A 79 -6.93 14.65 13.19
N GLY A 80 -6.08 13.87 12.51
CA GLY A 80 -4.88 13.28 13.12
C GLY A 80 -5.16 12.15 14.12
N ILE A 81 -6.37 11.60 14.07
CA ILE A 81 -6.81 10.45 14.89
C ILE A 81 -7.45 9.39 13.99
N ASP A 82 -7.47 8.15 14.44
CA ASP A 82 -8.22 7.09 13.77
C ASP A 82 -9.70 7.03 14.21
N THR A 83 -10.43 6.03 13.73
CA THR A 83 -11.85 5.82 14.04
C THR A 83 -12.13 5.44 15.50
N GLU A 84 -11.09 5.13 16.27
CA GLU A 84 -11.14 4.84 17.71
C GLU A 84 -10.61 6.03 18.53
N GLU A 85 -10.48 7.20 17.90
CA GLU A 85 -9.99 8.45 18.48
C GLU A 85 -8.52 8.38 18.95
N LYS A 86 -7.76 7.37 18.49
CA LYS A 86 -6.35 7.24 18.83
C LYS A 86 -5.50 8.14 17.94
N PRO A 87 -4.52 8.88 18.49
CA PRO A 87 -3.59 9.66 17.69
C PRO A 87 -2.86 8.80 16.65
N ILE A 88 -2.76 9.31 15.43
CA ILE A 88 -2.06 8.64 14.34
C ILE A 88 -1.08 9.58 13.64
N PHE A 89 -0.03 9.01 13.07
CA PHE A 89 0.86 9.75 12.19
C PHE A 89 0.14 10.10 10.88
N VAL A 90 0.26 11.34 10.44
CA VAL A 90 -0.23 11.81 9.13
C VAL A 90 0.91 12.51 8.42
N ALA A 91 1.28 12.01 7.24
CA ALA A 91 2.22 12.70 6.35
C ALA A 91 1.53 13.92 5.73
N ARG A 92 1.73 15.12 6.31
CA ARG A 92 1.05 16.35 5.89
C ARG A 92 1.83 17.10 4.83
N THR A 93 3.15 17.08 4.92
CA THR A 93 4.02 17.78 3.98
C THR A 93 4.26 16.94 2.73
N ASP A 94 4.47 17.59 1.59
CA ASP A 94 4.83 16.88 0.36
C ASP A 94 6.13 16.10 0.52
N GLN A 95 7.08 16.61 1.30
CA GLN A 95 8.32 15.89 1.60
C GLN A 95 8.05 14.56 2.30
N GLU A 96 7.20 14.53 3.34
CA GLU A 96 6.85 13.29 4.04
C GLU A 96 6.09 12.31 3.14
N ARG A 97 5.13 12.83 2.37
CA ARG A 97 4.32 12.04 1.44
C ARG A 97 5.18 11.40 0.35
N LEU A 98 6.05 12.18 -0.28
CA LEU A 98 7.00 11.71 -1.28
C LEU A 98 8.04 10.75 -0.71
N ARG A 99 8.47 10.96 0.54
CA ARG A 99 9.40 10.05 1.22
C ARG A 99 8.80 8.65 1.34
N GLN A 100 7.57 8.54 1.85
CA GLN A 100 6.88 7.25 1.93
C GLN A 100 6.61 6.65 0.54
N HIS A 101 6.18 7.47 -0.41
CA HIS A 101 5.93 7.02 -1.78
C HIS A 101 7.15 6.38 -2.43
N ARG A 102 8.33 7.00 -2.29
CA ARG A 102 9.60 6.52 -2.86
C ARG A 102 10.11 5.22 -2.23
N ILE A 103 9.64 4.85 -1.05
CA ILE A 103 9.98 3.54 -0.45
C ILE A 103 9.32 2.41 -1.26
N LEU A 104 8.08 2.59 -1.72
CA LEU A 104 7.35 1.60 -2.51
C LEU A 104 7.61 1.73 -4.02
N ALA A 105 7.75 2.96 -4.50
CA ALA A 105 7.97 3.30 -5.90
C ALA A 105 9.21 4.19 -6.03
N PRO A 106 10.42 3.62 -5.87
CA PRO A 106 11.65 4.38 -6.11
C PRO A 106 11.69 4.85 -7.56
N PRO A 107 12.24 6.05 -7.85
CA PRO A 107 12.42 6.49 -9.22
C PRO A 107 13.22 5.44 -9.98
N SER A 108 12.80 5.13 -11.20
CA SER A 108 13.57 4.28 -12.11
C SER A 108 14.99 4.83 -12.20
N ARG A 109 16.00 4.00 -11.92
CA ARG A 109 17.37 4.33 -12.30
C ARG A 109 17.34 4.48 -13.81
N GLU A 110 17.42 5.70 -14.31
CA GLU A 110 17.75 5.90 -15.72
C GLU A 110 19.01 5.07 -15.97
N SER A 111 18.91 4.14 -16.92
CA SER A 111 20.07 3.48 -17.49
C SER A 111 20.87 4.56 -18.18
N ASN A 112 21.79 5.20 -17.44
CA ASN A 112 22.90 5.92 -18.06
C ASN A 112 23.64 4.88 -18.91
N THR A 113 23.35 4.94 -20.20
CA THR A 113 24.04 4.21 -21.27
C THR A 113 25.07 5.16 -21.85
#